data_AF-X1TSE7-F1
#
_entry.id   AF-X1TSE7-F1
#
_cell.length_a   1.000
_cell.length_b   1.000
_cell.length_c   1.000
_cell.angle_alpha   90.00
_cell.angle_beta   90.00
_cell.angle_gamma   90.00
#
_symmetry.space_group_name_H-M   'P 1'
#
loop_
_entity.id
_entity.type
_entity.pdbx_description
1 polymer ?
#
loop_
_entity_poly.entity_id
_entity_poly.type
_entity_poly.pdbx_seq_one_letter_code
_entity_poly.pdbx_strand_id
1 'polypeptide(L)'
;PWLDNTCDKEGVGWFIVGECANGHRFAKELVCGKEFCSVCGEDDSIAHNRRFVRWLPKVQEMEVLGYFVFTIPEALRAKYRTKVSLSRLGHQVQEILKSWGYLRGLRRWHWFGDITKYGLRGEVVFHPHLNCLVDSQGGGFLSPRALAAIKLEYAGLVYGIPVKELGESHPIDVNYHYRLSPGRMVHTLKYVTRATFRDYTWDIEMAMELRGFRNMVVWGRGQWGNEPAWSLGDLGDKAREVVEDLDIRAIE
;
A
#
# COMPACT_ATOMS: atom_id res chain seq x y z
N PRO A 1 -17.75 -21.08 -1.00
CA PRO A 1 -16.47 -21.12 -1.74
C PRO A 1 -15.37 -20.31 -1.04
N TRP A 2 -14.08 -20.43 -1.41
CA TRP A 2 -13.01 -19.69 -0.70
C TRP A 2 -13.26 -18.18 -0.64
N LEU A 3 -13.87 -17.59 -1.68
CA LEU A 3 -14.26 -16.18 -1.72
C LEU A 3 -15.23 -15.84 -0.58
N ASP A 4 -16.31 -16.61 -0.45
CA ASP A 4 -17.39 -16.40 0.53
C ASP A 4 -16.97 -16.56 2.00
N ASN A 5 -15.77 -17.11 2.27
CA ASN A 5 -15.21 -17.19 3.62
C ASN A 5 -14.67 -15.81 4.08
N THR A 6 -15.46 -14.75 3.92
CA THR A 6 -15.17 -13.40 4.41
C THR A 6 -15.79 -13.18 5.78
N CYS A 7 -15.33 -12.16 6.51
CA CYS A 7 -16.07 -11.67 7.66
C CYS A 7 -17.45 -11.19 7.20
N ASP A 8 -18.51 -11.54 7.93
CA ASP A 8 -19.83 -10.93 7.75
C ASP A 8 -19.90 -9.62 8.56
N LYS A 9 -20.91 -8.80 8.27
CA LYS A 9 -21.17 -7.57 9.04
C LYS A 9 -21.94 -7.84 10.34
N GLU A 10 -22.34 -9.09 10.59
CA GLU A 10 -23.18 -9.50 11.72
C GLU A 10 -22.34 -9.94 12.94
N GLY A 11 -21.06 -10.26 12.76
CA GLY A 11 -20.14 -10.51 13.85
C GLY A 11 -18.70 -10.78 13.40
N VAL A 12 -17.76 -10.03 13.98
CA VAL A 12 -16.34 -10.41 13.97
C VAL A 12 -16.11 -11.52 15.00
N GLY A 13 -15.42 -12.59 14.60
CA GLY A 13 -15.02 -13.64 15.51
C GLY A 13 -13.99 -13.12 16.52
N TRP A 14 -13.98 -13.67 17.74
CA TRP A 14 -13.04 -13.27 18.78
C TRP A 14 -12.27 -14.49 19.30
N PHE A 15 -10.99 -14.31 19.55
CA PHE A 15 -10.16 -15.30 20.23
C PHE A 15 -9.70 -14.75 21.58
N ILE A 16 -10.09 -15.40 22.68
CA ILE A 16 -9.65 -14.99 24.02
C ILE A 16 -8.16 -15.30 24.14
N VAL A 17 -7.36 -14.26 24.33
CA VAL A 17 -5.89 -14.32 24.39
C VAL A 17 -5.36 -14.38 25.82
N GLY A 18 -6.18 -14.05 26.82
CA GLY A 18 -5.80 -14.19 28.23
C GLY A 18 -6.82 -13.63 29.21
N GLU A 19 -6.53 -13.78 30.49
CA GLU A 19 -7.32 -13.25 31.61
C GLU A 19 -6.37 -12.70 32.67
N CYS A 20 -6.62 -11.51 33.20
CA CYS A 20 -5.81 -10.95 34.29
C CYS A 20 -6.27 -11.49 35.66
N ALA A 21 -5.46 -11.27 36.70
CA ALA A 21 -5.76 -11.72 38.06
C ALA A 21 -7.10 -11.19 38.63
N ASN A 22 -7.63 -10.10 38.07
CA ASN A 22 -8.91 -9.51 38.45
C ASN A 22 -10.10 -10.04 37.60
N GLY A 23 -9.89 -11.05 36.75
CA GLY A 23 -10.93 -11.67 35.93
C GLY A 23 -11.25 -10.94 34.61
N HIS A 24 -10.53 -9.87 34.26
CA HIS A 24 -10.70 -9.22 32.95
C HIS A 24 -10.12 -10.10 31.86
N ARG A 25 -10.92 -10.39 30.83
CA ARG A 25 -10.51 -11.16 29.65
C ARG A 25 -10.09 -10.24 28.52
N PHE A 26 -8.98 -10.59 27.89
CA PHE A 26 -8.50 -9.94 26.70
C PHE A 26 -8.85 -10.82 25.50
N ALA A 27 -9.45 -10.24 24.47
CA ALA A 27 -9.78 -10.95 23.25
C ALA A 27 -9.17 -10.23 22.05
N LYS A 28 -8.74 -11.02 21.06
CA LYS A 28 -8.25 -10.53 19.79
C LYS A 28 -9.30 -10.78 18.71
N GLU A 29 -9.60 -9.73 17.96
CA GLU A 29 -10.52 -9.83 16.83
C GLU A 29 -9.90 -10.68 15.71
N LEU A 30 -10.68 -11.62 15.20
CA LEU A 30 -10.32 -12.48 14.08
C LEU A 30 -10.77 -11.83 12.77
N VAL A 31 -9.80 -11.51 11.92
CA VAL A 31 -10.01 -10.96 10.59
C VAL A 31 -9.57 -11.93 9.50
N CYS A 32 -10.36 -12.07 8.43
CA CYS A 32 -9.98 -12.89 7.28
C CYS A 32 -8.80 -12.29 6.50
N GLY A 33 -8.57 -10.98 6.64
CA GLY A 33 -7.44 -10.25 6.05
C GLY A 33 -7.47 -10.13 4.52
N LYS A 34 -8.54 -10.58 3.86
CA LYS A 34 -8.72 -10.46 2.41
C LYS A 34 -8.96 -8.99 2.06
N GLU A 35 -8.33 -8.53 0.98
CA GLU A 35 -8.49 -7.16 0.46
C GLU A 35 -9.98 -6.88 0.14
N PHE A 36 -10.63 -7.85 -0.50
CA PHE A 36 -12.01 -7.78 -1.04
C PHE A 36 -13.10 -8.23 -0.08
N CYS A 37 -12.79 -8.29 1.21
CA CYS A 37 -13.81 -8.47 2.24
C CYS A 37 -14.45 -7.11 2.54
N SER A 38 -15.77 -7.05 2.54
CA SER A 38 -16.54 -5.83 2.83
C SER A 38 -16.39 -5.31 4.27
N VAL A 39 -15.72 -6.06 5.15
CA VAL A 39 -15.35 -5.65 6.52
C VAL A 39 -13.84 -5.36 6.62
N CYS A 40 -12.98 -6.33 6.26
CA CYS A 40 -11.52 -6.15 6.33
C CYS A 40 -10.95 -5.15 5.29
N GLY A 41 -11.73 -4.84 4.26
CA GLY A 41 -11.40 -3.89 3.21
C GLY A 41 -11.85 -2.47 3.53
N GLU A 42 -12.68 -2.25 4.56
CA GLU A 42 -13.09 -0.91 4.99
C GLU A 42 -11.88 -0.13 5.52
N ASP A 43 -11.94 1.20 5.32
CA ASP A 43 -10.99 2.12 5.91
C ASP A 43 -11.07 2.04 7.44
N ASP A 44 -9.92 2.21 8.10
CA ASP A 44 -9.72 2.01 9.54
C ASP A 44 -10.24 0.69 10.16
N SER A 45 -10.58 -0.34 9.36
CA SER A 45 -10.85 -1.69 9.87
C SER A 45 -9.64 -2.29 10.59
N ILE A 46 -9.85 -3.28 11.48
CA ILE A 46 -8.75 -3.97 12.17
C ILE A 46 -7.71 -4.52 11.17
N ALA A 47 -8.17 -5.10 10.05
CA ALA A 47 -7.25 -5.59 9.03
C ALA A 47 -6.44 -4.47 8.37
N HIS A 48 -7.03 -3.29 8.12
CA HIS A 48 -6.31 -2.13 7.65
C HIS A 48 -5.28 -1.63 8.68
N ASN A 49 -5.70 -1.49 9.94
CA ASN A 49 -4.82 -1.02 11.01
C ASN A 49 -3.66 -1.97 11.26
N ARG A 50 -3.87 -3.29 11.14
CA ARG A 50 -2.78 -4.29 11.17
C ARG A 50 -1.75 -4.09 10.06
N ARG A 51 -2.20 -3.72 8.85
CA ARG A 51 -1.28 -3.39 7.74
C ARG A 51 -0.53 -2.10 8.01
N PHE A 52 -1.22 -1.07 8.48
CA PHE A 52 -0.64 0.21 8.89
C PHE A 52 0.44 0.02 9.96
N VAL A 53 0.10 -0.60 11.10
CA VAL A 53 1.03 -0.83 12.22
C VAL A 53 2.24 -1.67 11.81
N ARG A 54 2.07 -2.66 10.94
CA ARG A 54 3.20 -3.48 10.45
C ARG A 54 4.26 -2.68 9.70
N TRP A 55 3.86 -1.60 9.03
CA TRP A 55 4.77 -0.75 8.25
C TRP A 55 5.16 0.53 8.97
N LEU A 56 4.42 0.94 10.00
CA LEU A 56 4.66 2.17 10.75
C LEU A 56 6.10 2.27 11.29
N PRO A 57 6.68 1.25 11.98
CA PRO A 57 8.07 1.33 12.45
C PRO A 57 9.07 1.61 11.33
N LYS A 58 8.83 1.07 10.13
CA LYS A 58 9.71 1.27 8.97
C LYS A 58 9.61 2.67 8.40
N VAL A 59 8.43 3.27 8.42
CA VAL A 59 8.24 4.67 8.01
C VAL A 59 8.78 5.61 9.08
N GLN A 60 8.75 5.24 10.36
CA GLN A 60 9.38 5.99 11.44
C GLN A 60 10.90 6.06 11.31
N GLU A 61 11.55 5.05 10.72
CA GLU A 61 12.98 5.09 10.38
C GLU A 61 13.32 6.05 9.22
N MET A 62 12.33 6.64 8.54
CA MET A 62 12.54 7.54 7.41
C MET A 62 12.45 9.00 7.85
N GLU A 63 13.54 9.75 7.71
CA GLU A 63 13.56 11.20 7.96
C GLU A 63 12.74 11.96 6.93
N VAL A 64 12.76 11.50 5.67
CA VAL A 64 11.94 12.03 4.58
C VAL A 64 11.33 10.88 3.81
N LEU A 65 10.00 10.84 3.72
CA LEU A 65 9.27 9.80 3.01
C LEU A 65 9.10 10.19 1.54
N GLY A 66 9.82 9.51 0.64
CA GLY A 66 9.53 9.50 -0.78
C GLY A 66 8.32 8.62 -1.08
N TYR A 67 7.39 9.11 -1.90
CA TYR A 67 6.16 8.43 -2.28
C TYR A 67 5.99 8.45 -3.79
N PHE A 68 6.18 7.29 -4.42
CA PHE A 68 5.92 7.09 -5.84
C PHE A 68 4.59 6.35 -6.05
N VAL A 69 3.91 6.70 -7.12
CA VAL A 69 2.75 5.98 -7.65
C VAL A 69 3.04 5.64 -9.11
N PHE A 70 3.20 4.36 -9.42
CA PHE A 70 3.41 3.87 -10.79
C PHE A 70 2.10 3.28 -11.30
N THR A 71 1.40 4.00 -12.18
CA THR A 71 0.12 3.57 -12.74
C THR A 71 0.34 2.81 -14.03
N ILE A 72 -0.38 1.70 -14.22
CA ILE A 72 -0.35 0.97 -15.49
C ILE A 72 -1.23 1.71 -16.52
N PRO A 73 -0.68 2.08 -17.70
CA PRO A 73 -1.46 2.72 -18.75
C PRO A 73 -2.69 1.90 -19.12
N GLU A 74 -3.82 2.58 -19.37
CA GLU A 74 -5.13 1.95 -19.55
C GLU A 74 -5.12 0.84 -20.60
N ALA A 75 -4.54 1.11 -21.77
CA ALA A 75 -4.41 0.16 -22.89
C ALA A 75 -3.64 -1.13 -22.53
N LEU A 76 -2.88 -1.14 -21.43
CA LEU A 76 -2.07 -2.27 -20.99
C LEU A 76 -2.64 -3.02 -19.79
N ARG A 77 -3.62 -2.45 -19.08
CA ARG A 77 -4.11 -3.00 -17.79
C ARG A 77 -4.56 -4.45 -17.89
N ALA A 78 -5.19 -4.84 -19.00
CA ALA A 78 -5.62 -6.23 -19.24
C ALA A 78 -4.46 -7.25 -19.11
N LYS A 79 -3.23 -6.87 -19.48
CA LYS A 79 -2.03 -7.73 -19.38
C LYS A 79 -1.56 -7.95 -17.94
N TYR A 80 -1.99 -7.10 -17.02
CA TYR A 80 -1.53 -7.06 -15.63
C TYR A 80 -2.63 -7.44 -14.63
N ARG A 81 -3.46 -8.43 -15.00
CA ARG A 81 -4.54 -8.95 -14.16
C ARG A 81 -4.15 -10.20 -13.35
N THR A 82 -2.94 -10.71 -13.56
CA THR A 82 -2.44 -11.92 -12.88
C THR A 82 -1.47 -11.59 -11.76
N LYS A 83 -1.49 -12.38 -10.70
CA LYS A 83 -0.55 -12.19 -9.58
C LYS A 83 0.91 -12.34 -10.03
N VAL A 84 1.16 -13.13 -11.07
CA VAL A 84 2.48 -13.32 -11.69
C VAL A 84 2.94 -12.03 -12.39
N SER A 85 2.11 -11.47 -13.27
CA SER A 85 2.45 -10.22 -13.99
C SER A 85 2.65 -9.05 -13.03
N LEU A 86 1.79 -8.92 -12.02
CA LEU A 86 1.87 -7.89 -10.97
C LEU A 86 3.07 -8.07 -10.04
N SER A 87 3.41 -9.31 -9.68
CA SER A 87 4.62 -9.60 -8.89
C SER A 87 5.88 -9.22 -9.67
N ARG A 88 5.94 -9.61 -10.94
CA ARG A 88 7.07 -9.31 -11.83
C ARG A 88 7.23 -7.81 -12.02
N LEU A 89 6.17 -7.12 -12.41
CA LEU A 89 6.20 -5.66 -12.59
C LEU A 89 6.61 -4.94 -11.31
N GLY A 90 6.01 -5.31 -10.17
CA GLY A 90 6.35 -4.69 -8.90
C GLY A 90 7.79 -4.94 -8.46
N HIS A 91 8.36 -6.11 -8.78
CA HIS A 91 9.78 -6.38 -8.55
C HIS A 91 10.67 -5.54 -9.48
N GLN A 92 10.32 -5.42 -10.75
CA GLN A 92 11.13 -4.64 -11.68
C GLN A 92 11.11 -3.14 -11.36
N VAL A 93 9.96 -2.58 -10.95
CA VAL A 93 9.87 -1.20 -10.44
C VAL A 93 10.77 -1.00 -9.22
N GLN A 94 10.81 -1.98 -8.32
CA GLN A 94 11.74 -1.96 -7.18
C GLN A 94 13.20 -1.93 -7.66
N GLU A 95 13.57 -2.69 -8.68
CA GLU A 95 14.95 -2.68 -9.20
C GLU A 95 15.30 -1.37 -9.91
N ILE A 96 14.34 -0.72 -10.59
CA ILE A 96 14.49 0.67 -11.07
C ILE A 96 14.78 1.59 -9.87
N LEU A 97 13.94 1.57 -8.83
CA LEU A 97 14.19 2.43 -7.67
C LEU A 97 15.55 2.15 -7.01
N LYS A 98 15.99 0.89 -6.94
CA LYS A 98 17.32 0.53 -6.42
C LYS A 98 18.46 1.01 -7.32
N SER A 99 18.31 1.04 -8.65
CA SER A 99 19.33 1.59 -9.55
C SER A 99 19.51 3.11 -9.34
N TRP A 100 18.43 3.78 -8.95
CA TRP A 100 18.42 5.17 -8.47
C TRP A 100 18.75 5.29 -6.97
N GLY A 101 19.28 4.22 -6.38
CA GLY A 101 19.83 4.15 -5.04
C GLY A 101 18.80 4.13 -3.89
N TYR A 102 17.52 3.93 -4.17
CA TYR A 102 16.53 3.63 -3.12
C TYR A 102 16.71 2.20 -2.59
N LEU A 103 17.72 1.99 -1.74
CA LEU A 103 18.17 0.66 -1.29
C LEU A 103 17.15 -0.06 -0.41
N ARG A 104 16.24 0.68 0.23
CA ARG A 104 15.15 0.16 1.08
C ARG A 104 13.84 0.86 0.77
N GLY A 105 12.74 0.15 0.96
CA GLY A 105 11.40 0.69 0.80
C GLY A 105 10.29 -0.34 0.95
N LEU A 106 9.06 0.14 0.79
CA LEU A 106 7.81 -0.58 0.94
C LEU A 106 7.02 -0.43 -0.36
N ARG A 107 6.40 -1.49 -0.87
CA ARG A 107 5.51 -1.39 -2.04
C ARG A 107 4.22 -2.18 -1.89
N ARG A 108 3.15 -1.60 -2.40
CA ARG A 108 1.79 -2.19 -2.38
C ARG A 108 0.97 -1.74 -3.58
N TRP A 109 0.28 -2.70 -4.20
CA TRP A 109 -0.68 -2.42 -5.24
C TRP A 109 -2.00 -1.91 -4.65
N HIS A 110 -2.51 -0.86 -5.26
CA HIS A 110 -3.93 -0.54 -5.28
C HIS A 110 -4.50 -0.99 -6.63
N TRP A 111 -5.72 -1.52 -6.63
CA TRP A 111 -6.32 -2.24 -7.75
C TRP A 111 -7.37 -1.41 -8.50
N PHE A 112 -8.27 -0.78 -7.77
CA PHE A 112 -9.33 0.06 -8.31
C PHE A 112 -9.14 1.51 -7.83
N GLY A 113 -9.70 2.44 -8.59
CA GLY A 113 -9.72 3.86 -8.22
C GLY A 113 -10.57 4.13 -6.98
N ASP A 114 -10.56 5.39 -6.51
CA ASP A 114 -11.46 5.80 -5.44
C ASP A 114 -12.92 5.64 -5.88
N ILE A 115 -13.63 4.76 -5.19
CA ILE A 115 -15.06 4.61 -5.35
C ILE A 115 -15.68 5.79 -4.62
N THR A 116 -16.40 6.63 -5.35
CA THR A 116 -16.98 7.86 -4.80
C THR A 116 -17.80 7.54 -3.55
N LYS A 117 -17.63 8.39 -2.53
CA LYS A 117 -18.15 8.30 -1.14
C LYS A 117 -19.69 8.16 -1.03
N TYR A 118 -20.40 8.13 -2.15
CA TYR A 118 -21.85 8.02 -2.25
C TYR A 118 -22.12 6.92 -3.28
N GLY A 119 -22.64 5.78 -2.81
CA GLY A 119 -22.65 4.51 -3.54
C GLY A 119 -23.11 4.55 -5.01
N LEU A 120 -22.72 3.51 -5.76
CA LEU A 120 -23.21 3.14 -7.09
C LEU A 120 -23.33 4.28 -8.14
N ARG A 121 -22.53 5.35 -8.03
CA ARG A 121 -22.40 6.38 -9.08
C ARG A 121 -20.94 6.75 -9.38
N GLY A 122 -20.11 5.72 -9.51
CA GLY A 122 -18.87 5.73 -10.26
C GLY A 122 -18.66 4.32 -10.81
N GLU A 123 -18.19 4.20 -12.05
CA GLU A 123 -17.81 2.89 -12.56
C GLU A 123 -16.67 2.33 -11.70
N VAL A 124 -16.77 1.06 -11.29
CA VAL A 124 -15.66 0.37 -10.62
C VAL A 124 -14.61 0.09 -11.69
N VAL A 125 -13.69 1.05 -11.85
CA VAL A 125 -12.66 0.98 -12.89
C VAL A 125 -11.43 0.30 -12.33
N PHE A 126 -11.03 -0.80 -12.98
CA PHE A 126 -9.72 -1.41 -12.75
C PHE A 126 -8.62 -0.41 -13.13
N HIS A 127 -7.90 0.07 -12.13
CA HIS A 127 -6.90 1.15 -12.21
C HIS A 127 -5.67 0.78 -11.36
N PRO A 128 -4.94 -0.28 -11.74
CA PRO A 128 -3.85 -0.78 -10.93
C PRO A 128 -2.70 0.22 -10.90
N HIS A 129 -2.28 0.58 -9.69
CA HIS A 129 -1.11 1.40 -9.46
C HIS A 129 -0.30 0.86 -8.29
N LEU A 130 1.02 0.87 -8.46
CA LEU A 130 1.96 0.46 -7.44
C LEU A 130 2.38 1.68 -6.63
N ASN A 131 2.00 1.68 -5.36
CA ASN A 131 2.47 2.63 -4.39
C ASN A 131 3.82 2.16 -3.84
N CYS A 132 4.84 3.01 -3.91
CA CYS A 132 6.17 2.76 -3.35
C CYS A 132 6.51 3.85 -2.34
N LEU A 133 6.78 3.46 -1.11
CA LEU A 133 7.31 4.31 -0.05
C LEU A 133 8.80 4.03 0.10
N VAL A 134 9.62 5.05 -0.07
CA VAL A 134 11.08 4.93 -0.03
C VAL A 134 11.66 5.96 0.92
N ASP A 135 12.81 5.63 1.47
CA ASP A 135 13.63 6.63 2.13
C ASP A 135 14.11 7.64 1.07
N SER A 136 14.16 8.92 1.39
CA SER A 136 14.72 9.88 0.42
C SER A 136 16.23 9.67 0.31
N GLN A 137 16.77 9.72 -0.90
CA GLN A 137 18.21 9.95 -1.05
C GLN A 137 18.50 11.43 -0.79
N GLY A 138 19.32 11.73 0.23
CA GLY A 138 19.90 13.07 0.40
C GLY A 138 18.98 14.17 0.93
N GLY A 139 18.03 13.86 1.82
CA GLY A 139 17.28 14.88 2.57
C GLY A 139 16.07 15.48 1.85
N GLY A 140 15.63 14.90 0.73
CA GLY A 140 14.39 15.27 0.04
C GLY A 140 14.55 15.92 -1.33
N PHE A 141 13.42 15.98 -2.04
CA PHE A 141 13.22 16.38 -3.45
C PHE A 141 14.07 15.65 -4.51
N LEU A 142 13.40 14.76 -5.24
CA LEU A 142 13.96 14.18 -6.46
C LEU A 142 14.02 15.22 -7.59
N SER A 143 15.19 15.40 -8.20
CA SER A 143 15.34 16.34 -9.31
C SER A 143 14.38 15.99 -10.47
N PRO A 144 13.85 16.99 -11.21
CA PRO A 144 12.96 16.73 -12.35
C PRO A 144 13.59 15.82 -13.40
N ARG A 145 14.90 15.94 -13.62
CA ARG A 145 15.66 15.10 -14.55
C ARG A 145 15.70 13.64 -14.10
N ALA A 146 15.95 13.38 -12.81
CA ALA A 146 15.94 12.02 -12.28
C ALA A 146 14.53 11.41 -12.32
N LEU A 147 13.50 12.18 -11.96
CA LEU A 147 12.11 11.73 -12.07
C LEU A 147 11.72 11.41 -13.53
N ALA A 148 12.13 12.24 -14.49
CA ALA A 148 11.88 12.00 -15.90
C ALA A 148 12.58 10.72 -16.40
N ALA A 149 13.80 10.44 -15.93
CA ALA A 149 14.51 9.21 -16.28
C ALA A 149 13.82 7.96 -15.70
N ILE A 150 13.43 7.99 -14.42
CA ILE A 150 12.64 6.90 -13.79
C ILE A 150 11.33 6.65 -14.55
N LYS A 151 10.63 7.72 -14.95
CA LYS A 151 9.41 7.65 -15.78
C LYS A 151 9.67 6.89 -17.09
N LEU A 152 10.75 7.24 -17.79
CA LEU A 152 11.12 6.60 -19.05
C LEU A 152 11.50 5.12 -18.87
N GLU A 153 12.26 4.79 -17.82
CA GLU A 153 12.60 3.40 -17.51
C GLU A 153 11.36 2.56 -17.22
N TYR A 154 10.42 3.10 -16.42
CA TYR A 154 9.14 2.45 -16.16
C TYR A 154 8.32 2.28 -17.44
N ALA A 155 8.30 3.28 -18.32
CA ALA A 155 7.59 3.21 -19.58
C ALA A 155 8.16 2.12 -20.51
N GLY A 156 9.47 2.09 -20.71
CA GLY A 156 10.11 1.05 -21.51
C GLY A 156 9.78 -0.34 -20.96
N LEU A 157 9.71 -0.45 -19.63
CA LEU A 157 9.34 -1.69 -18.95
C LEU A 157 7.88 -2.09 -19.16
N VAL A 158 6.92 -1.19 -18.94
CA VAL A 158 5.48 -1.52 -18.98
C VAL A 158 5.02 -1.80 -20.41
N TYR A 159 5.57 -1.07 -21.39
CA TYR A 159 5.33 -1.28 -22.82
C TYR A 159 6.14 -2.43 -23.41
N GLY A 160 7.25 -2.83 -22.76
CA GLY A 160 8.13 -3.91 -23.21
C GLY A 160 8.98 -3.51 -24.42
N ILE A 161 9.34 -2.23 -24.55
CA ILE A 161 10.14 -1.69 -25.66
C ILE A 161 11.30 -0.84 -25.14
N PRO A 162 12.40 -0.69 -25.90
CA PRO A 162 13.50 0.20 -25.52
C PRO A 162 13.06 1.66 -25.34
N VAL A 163 13.67 2.38 -24.39
CA VAL A 163 13.36 3.80 -24.12
C VAL A 163 13.47 4.68 -25.38
N LYS A 164 14.43 4.39 -26.26
CA LYS A 164 14.64 5.10 -27.53
C LYS A 164 13.48 4.98 -28.54
N GLU A 165 12.60 4.01 -28.34
CA GLU A 165 11.41 3.75 -29.18
C GLU A 165 10.12 4.28 -28.54
N LEU A 166 10.19 4.82 -27.33
CA LEU A 166 9.07 5.52 -26.70
C LEU A 166 8.76 6.82 -27.45
N GLY A 167 7.49 7.21 -27.42
CA GLY A 167 6.98 8.39 -28.09
C GLY A 167 5.62 8.77 -27.54
N GLU A 168 4.95 9.72 -28.19
CA GLU A 168 3.66 10.28 -27.72
C GLU A 168 2.55 9.22 -27.56
N SER A 169 2.61 8.12 -28.32
CA SER A 169 1.69 6.99 -28.22
C SER A 169 1.88 6.11 -26.98
N HIS A 170 2.90 6.39 -26.15
CA HIS A 170 3.26 5.62 -24.96
C HIS A 170 3.12 6.47 -23.69
N PRO A 171 1.89 6.88 -23.30
CA PRO A 171 1.68 7.72 -22.13
C PRO A 171 2.24 7.08 -20.85
N ILE A 172 2.88 7.90 -20.03
CA ILE A 172 3.55 7.49 -18.81
C ILE A 172 2.88 8.16 -17.62
N ASP A 173 2.40 7.37 -16.68
CA ASP A 173 1.80 7.87 -15.44
C ASP A 173 2.60 7.37 -14.23
N VAL A 174 3.54 8.22 -13.81
CA VAL A 174 4.25 8.09 -12.54
C VAL A 174 4.15 9.40 -11.80
N ASN A 175 3.62 9.35 -10.57
CA ASN A 175 3.57 10.51 -9.68
C ASN A 175 4.58 10.34 -8.56
N TYR A 176 5.19 11.44 -8.13
CA TYR A 176 6.13 11.45 -7.02
C TYR A 176 5.81 12.62 -6.09
N HIS A 177 5.82 12.32 -4.81
CA HIS A 177 5.83 13.32 -3.77
C HIS A 177 6.83 12.97 -2.67
N TYR A 178 7.20 13.95 -1.87
CA TYR A 178 7.94 13.73 -0.64
C TYR A 178 7.17 14.31 0.55
N ARG A 179 7.35 13.74 1.73
CA ARG A 179 6.77 14.21 3.00
C ARG A 179 7.88 14.43 4.01
N LEU A 180 7.88 15.62 4.61
CA LEU A 180 8.83 16.00 5.66
C LEU A 180 8.23 15.86 7.07
N SER A 181 6.94 16.14 7.22
CA SER A 181 6.29 16.10 8.54
C SER A 181 5.79 14.69 8.89
N PRO A 182 6.01 14.21 10.12
CA PRO A 182 5.46 12.95 10.63
C PRO A 182 3.98 12.74 10.33
N GLY A 183 3.13 13.75 10.56
CA GLY A 183 1.68 13.65 10.29
C GLY A 183 1.33 13.36 8.83
N ARG A 184 2.04 13.97 7.87
CA ARG A 184 1.85 13.66 6.45
C ARG A 184 2.41 12.29 6.08
N MET A 185 3.46 11.80 6.74
CA MET A 185 3.98 10.45 6.55
C MET A 185 2.97 9.41 7.02
N VAL A 186 2.39 9.60 8.21
CA VAL A 186 1.30 8.77 8.75
C VAL A 186 0.10 8.75 7.82
N HIS A 187 -0.35 9.92 7.36
CA HIS A 187 -1.47 10.01 6.43
C HIS A 187 -1.19 9.28 5.10
N THR A 188 0.02 9.45 4.54
CA THR A 188 0.44 8.75 3.31
C THR A 188 0.50 7.25 3.55
N LEU A 189 1.02 6.79 4.69
CA LEU A 189 1.06 5.37 5.04
C LEU A 189 -0.36 4.78 5.16
N LYS A 190 -1.27 5.43 5.90
CA LYS A 190 -2.69 5.02 5.99
C LYS A 190 -3.31 4.90 4.61
N TYR A 191 -3.13 5.92 3.75
CA TYR A 191 -3.63 5.86 2.37
C TYR A 191 -3.07 4.66 1.62
N VAL A 192 -1.75 4.41 1.69
CA VAL A 192 -1.11 3.29 0.99
C VAL A 192 -1.55 1.93 1.55
N THR A 193 -1.87 1.81 2.84
CA THR A 193 -2.26 0.55 3.51
C THR A 193 -3.75 0.20 3.44
N ARG A 194 -4.60 1.08 2.90
CA ARG A 194 -6.04 0.80 2.70
C ARG A 194 -6.33 -0.20 1.59
N ALA A 195 -7.40 -0.96 1.68
CA ALA A 195 -7.82 -1.80 0.56
C ALA A 195 -8.55 -0.94 -0.50
N THR A 196 -8.27 -1.18 -1.78
CA THR A 196 -9.00 -0.56 -2.90
C THR A 196 -9.75 -1.56 -3.76
N PHE A 197 -9.69 -2.85 -3.44
CA PHE A 197 -10.57 -3.88 -3.97
C PHE A 197 -11.38 -4.39 -2.80
N ARG A 198 -12.54 -3.80 -2.48
CA ARG A 198 -13.25 -4.03 -1.20
C ARG A 198 -14.40 -5.02 -1.29
N ASP A 199 -14.74 -5.45 -2.50
CA ASP A 199 -15.81 -6.41 -2.76
C ASP A 199 -15.40 -7.29 -3.94
N TYR A 200 -15.35 -8.60 -3.73
CA TYR A 200 -14.91 -9.54 -4.76
C TYR A 200 -15.86 -9.60 -5.95
N THR A 201 -17.12 -9.18 -5.79
CA THR A 201 -18.12 -9.16 -6.86
C THR A 201 -17.80 -8.11 -7.93
N TRP A 202 -16.95 -7.13 -7.63
CA TRP A 202 -16.44 -6.21 -8.66
C TRP A 202 -15.64 -6.94 -9.73
N ASP A 203 -14.95 -8.04 -9.36
CA ASP A 203 -14.11 -8.81 -10.27
C ASP A 203 -13.78 -10.21 -9.69
N ILE A 204 -14.70 -11.15 -9.85
CA ILE A 204 -14.60 -12.50 -9.25
C ILE A 204 -13.34 -13.24 -9.71
N GLU A 205 -13.01 -13.13 -11.01
CA GLU A 205 -11.84 -13.77 -11.59
C GLU A 205 -10.55 -13.22 -10.98
N MET A 206 -10.44 -11.90 -10.86
CA MET A 206 -9.28 -11.27 -10.25
C MET A 206 -9.16 -11.59 -8.75
N ALA A 207 -10.28 -11.65 -8.02
CA ALA A 207 -10.27 -12.03 -6.61
C ALA A 207 -9.69 -13.44 -6.40
N MET A 208 -10.06 -14.39 -7.26
CA MET A 208 -9.51 -15.75 -7.26
C MET A 208 -8.03 -15.78 -7.65
N GLU A 209 -7.66 -15.04 -8.69
CA GLU A 209 -6.29 -14.96 -9.19
C GLU A 209 -5.32 -14.41 -8.13
N LEU A 210 -5.76 -13.40 -7.37
CA LEU A 210 -5.00 -12.79 -6.28
C LEU A 210 -4.91 -13.66 -5.01
N ARG A 211 -5.48 -14.87 -4.98
CA ARG A 211 -5.32 -15.78 -3.85
C ARG A 211 -3.85 -16.05 -3.56
N GLY A 212 -3.44 -15.75 -2.33
CA GLY A 212 -2.06 -15.89 -1.85
C GLY A 212 -1.09 -14.81 -2.35
N PHE A 213 -1.58 -13.79 -3.04
CA PHE A 213 -0.73 -12.70 -3.50
C PHE A 213 -0.19 -11.87 -2.33
N ARG A 214 1.13 -11.74 -2.26
CA ARG A 214 1.80 -10.92 -1.24
C ARG A 214 1.80 -9.45 -1.67
N ASN A 215 0.74 -8.74 -1.31
CA ASN A 215 0.60 -7.33 -1.69
C ASN A 215 1.49 -6.38 -0.85
N MET A 216 1.79 -6.73 0.40
CA MET A 216 2.71 -5.97 1.24
C MET A 216 4.14 -6.49 1.10
N VAL A 217 4.96 -5.76 0.35
CA VAL A 217 6.37 -6.09 0.16
C VAL A 217 7.26 -5.03 0.81
N VAL A 218 8.30 -5.50 1.49
CA VAL A 218 9.39 -4.70 2.05
C VAL A 218 10.67 -5.17 1.37
N TRP A 219 11.48 -4.24 0.85
CA TRP A 219 12.81 -4.54 0.31
C TRP A 219 13.92 -3.84 1.10
N GLY A 220 15.17 -4.18 0.82
CA GLY A 220 16.32 -3.67 1.58
C GLY A 220 16.56 -4.47 2.86
N ARG A 221 16.60 -5.81 2.75
CA ARG A 221 16.97 -6.68 3.89
C ARG A 221 18.32 -6.22 4.46
N GLY A 222 18.39 -6.06 5.78
CA GLY A 222 19.59 -5.56 6.47
C GLY A 222 19.77 -4.03 6.43
N GLN A 223 18.84 -3.30 5.81
CA GLN A 223 18.81 -1.83 5.80
C GLN A 223 17.72 -1.27 6.73
N TRP A 224 17.11 -2.11 7.57
CA TRP A 224 16.04 -1.77 8.51
C TRP A 224 16.45 -2.12 9.93
N GLY A 225 15.74 -1.56 10.91
CA GLY A 225 16.06 -1.71 12.32
C GLY A 225 17.00 -0.60 12.83
N ASN A 226 16.99 0.54 12.15
CA ASN A 226 17.64 1.75 12.63
C ASN A 226 16.77 2.41 13.72
N GLU A 227 17.35 3.37 14.44
CA GLU A 227 16.58 4.21 15.35
C GLU A 227 15.48 4.98 14.60
N PRO A 228 14.28 5.15 15.18
CA PRO A 228 13.24 6.00 14.62
C PRO A 228 13.74 7.43 14.43
N ALA A 229 13.55 8.00 13.24
CA ALA A 229 13.79 9.42 12.96
C ALA A 229 12.70 10.32 13.57
N TRP A 230 11.52 9.75 13.86
CA TRP A 230 10.39 10.42 14.51
C TRP A 230 9.48 9.40 15.20
N SER A 231 8.60 9.89 16.06
CA SER A 231 7.67 9.14 16.91
C SER A 231 6.23 9.65 16.75
N LEU A 232 5.25 8.90 17.26
CA LEU A 232 3.86 9.36 17.31
C LEU A 232 3.66 10.58 18.23
N GLY A 233 4.60 10.84 19.15
CA GLY A 233 4.60 12.05 19.98
C GLY A 233 4.90 13.33 19.19
N ASP A 234 5.53 13.21 18.03
CA ASP A 234 5.89 14.35 17.15
C ASP A 234 4.73 14.76 16.23
N LEU A 235 3.57 14.13 16.39
CA LEU A 235 2.36 14.47 15.64
C LEU A 235 1.68 15.69 16.26
N GLY A 236 1.35 16.68 15.42
CA GLY A 236 0.42 17.74 15.81
C GLY A 236 -1.01 17.20 16.00
N ASP A 237 -1.83 17.92 16.77
CA ASP A 237 -3.14 17.50 17.28
C ASP A 237 -4.01 16.73 16.27
N LYS A 238 -4.22 17.28 15.07
CA LYS A 238 -5.05 16.63 14.03
C LYS A 238 -4.50 15.30 13.52
N ALA A 239 -3.18 15.15 13.43
CA ALA A 239 -2.57 13.89 12.98
C ALA A 239 -2.52 12.87 14.12
N ARG A 240 -2.49 13.37 15.36
CA ARG A 240 -2.49 12.58 16.58
C ARG A 240 -3.86 11.94 16.83
N GLU A 241 -4.95 12.67 16.67
CA GLU A 241 -6.33 12.13 16.73
C GLU A 241 -6.52 10.91 15.81
N VAL A 242 -5.94 10.94 14.60
CA VAL A 242 -6.03 9.86 13.61
C VAL A 242 -5.36 8.55 14.06
N VAL A 243 -4.41 8.62 15.00
CA VAL A 243 -3.67 7.46 15.52
C VAL A 243 -3.98 7.15 16.98
N GLU A 244 -4.59 8.06 17.73
CA GLU A 244 -4.95 7.84 19.14
C GLU A 244 -6.05 6.80 19.31
N ASP A 245 -6.97 6.71 18.35
CA ASP A 245 -8.01 5.66 18.31
C ASP A 245 -7.45 4.28 17.88
N LEU A 246 -6.21 4.23 17.39
CA LEU A 246 -5.55 2.97 17.08
C LEU A 246 -4.96 2.42 18.38
N ASP A 247 -5.59 1.39 18.96
CA ASP A 247 -4.93 0.61 20.01
C ASP A 247 -3.80 -0.23 19.40
N ILE A 248 -2.66 0.42 19.12
CA ILE A 248 -1.48 -0.16 18.48
C ILE A 248 -0.97 -1.37 19.28
N ARG A 249 -1.19 -1.39 20.61
CA ARG A 249 -0.78 -2.49 21.49
C ARG A 249 -1.71 -3.71 21.39
N ALA A 250 -2.98 -3.53 21.00
CA ALA A 250 -3.91 -4.62 20.76
C ALA A 250 -3.84 -5.22 19.34
N ILE A 251 -3.10 -4.57 18.43
CA ILE A 251 -3.06 -4.91 16.99
C ILE A 251 -1.95 -5.93 16.64
N GLU A 252 -0.94 -6.12 17.49
CA GLU A 252 0.17 -7.08 17.30
C GLU A 252 -0.28 -8.54 17.41
#